data_AF-A0A914XU60-F1
#
_entry.id   AF-A0A914XU60-F1
#
_cell.length_a   1.000
_cell.length_b   1.000
_cell.length_c   1.000
_cell.angle_alpha   90.00
_cell.angle_beta   90.00
_cell.angle_gamma   90.00
#
_symmetry.space_group_name_H-M   'P 1'
#
loop_
_entity.id
_entity.type
_entity.pdbx_description
1 polymer ?
#
loop_
_entity_poly.entity_id
_entity_poly.type
_entity_poly.pdbx_seq_one_letter_code
_entity_poly.pdbx_strand_id
1 'polypeptide(L)'
;MGQRAALLFSNLPETDEIDRTIVFSPGALSKAKHLLITVSKIHQFKYDLKSSSKIHVSIGFETLMADCSFLKECGEEFEQEDGLNSPDITHALLEFQKVIFVKGNDICLAAKLDSQKPTECRFAFYGRILKNLGSAEEIKRFRRKRREGYIDRIETDNTSIICVGLFKKETNLESFNGMSVQIGEKDAGKVENAFGKSGKVRISVPNGISEATKSEVKNGEKVKILLKMKKFIGSNKVVEDV
;
A
#
# COMPACT_ATOMS: atom_id res chain seq x y z
N MET A 1 31.01 9.14 25.62
CA MET A 1 29.58 9.04 25.27
C MET A 1 28.79 8.91 26.57
N GLY A 2 27.69 9.65 26.76
CA GLY A 2 26.90 9.63 28.02
C GLY A 2 27.32 10.65 29.08
N GLN A 3 28.26 11.55 28.77
CA GLN A 3 28.62 12.66 29.66
C GLN A 3 27.60 13.80 29.53
N ARG A 4 27.28 14.44 30.66
CA ARG A 4 26.54 15.70 30.70
C ARG A 4 27.56 16.83 30.75
N ALA A 5 27.55 17.70 29.75
CA ALA A 5 28.46 18.84 29.64
C ALA A 5 27.69 20.14 29.43
N ALA A 6 28.26 21.24 29.91
CA ALA A 6 27.86 22.58 29.53
C ALA A 6 28.80 23.06 28.41
N LEU A 7 28.23 23.63 27.36
CA LEU A 7 28.98 24.16 26.21
C LEU A 7 28.69 25.64 26.09
N LEU A 8 29.74 26.44 25.84
CA LEU A 8 29.62 27.86 25.57
C LEU A 8 29.73 28.11 24.07
N PHE A 9 28.74 28.79 23.50
CA PHE A 9 28.72 29.20 22.09
C PHE A 9 28.68 30.73 21.99
N SER A 10 29.36 31.28 21.00
CA SER A 10 29.29 32.70 20.64
C SER A 10 28.36 32.93 19.45
N ASN A 11 27.74 34.11 19.36
CA ASN A 11 26.91 34.54 18.22
C ASN A 11 25.67 33.67 17.94
N LEU A 12 25.03 33.18 19.00
CA LEU A 12 23.71 32.58 18.87
C LEU A 12 22.63 33.67 18.66
N PRO A 13 21.54 33.36 17.94
CA PRO A 13 20.35 34.21 17.93
C PRO A 13 19.78 34.37 19.35
N GLU A 14 18.88 35.33 19.54
CA GLU A 14 18.28 35.63 20.86
C GLU A 14 17.79 34.34 21.54
N THR A 15 18.07 34.22 22.84
CA THR A 15 17.95 32.96 23.60
C THR A 15 16.54 32.38 23.65
N ASP A 16 15.52 33.21 23.41
CA ASP A 16 14.12 32.82 23.42
C ASP A 16 13.75 31.90 22.22
N GLU A 17 14.62 31.83 21.20
CA GLU A 17 14.45 30.95 20.04
C GLU A 17 15.02 29.54 20.23
N ILE A 18 15.76 29.30 21.33
CA ILE A 18 16.48 28.04 21.56
C ILE A 18 15.75 27.19 22.62
N ASP A 19 14.83 26.35 22.17
CA ASP A 19 14.27 25.27 22.98
C ASP A 19 14.46 23.91 22.29
N ARG A 20 14.85 22.90 23.08
CA ARG A 20 15.09 21.49 22.65
C ARG A 20 15.89 21.33 21.35
N THR A 21 16.96 22.12 21.20
CA THR A 21 17.82 22.08 20.01
C THR A 21 18.81 20.91 20.06
N ILE A 22 19.01 20.26 18.91
CA ILE A 22 20.04 19.24 18.73
C ILE A 22 21.28 19.91 18.11
N VAL A 23 22.43 19.77 18.77
CA VAL A 23 23.73 20.18 18.21
C VAL A 23 24.46 18.92 17.75
N PHE A 24 24.92 18.94 16.50
CA PHE A 24 25.62 17.82 15.89
C PHE A 24 26.71 18.31 14.95
N SER A 25 27.76 17.52 14.75
CA SER A 25 28.81 17.85 13.79
C SER A 25 28.25 17.86 12.37
N PRO A 26 28.75 18.71 11.46
CA PRO A 26 28.31 18.73 10.06
C PRO A 26 28.29 17.33 9.44
N GLY A 27 27.18 16.98 8.78
CA GLY A 27 26.98 15.67 8.15
C GLY A 27 26.57 14.53 9.09
N ALA A 28 26.50 14.74 10.42
CA ALA A 28 26.10 13.68 11.35
C ALA A 28 24.61 13.29 11.26
N LEU A 29 23.75 14.26 10.95
CA LEU A 29 22.31 14.04 10.70
C LEU A 29 21.97 14.45 9.26
N SER A 30 20.99 13.75 8.69
CA SER A 30 20.44 14.02 7.37
C SER A 30 19.03 14.59 7.48
N LYS A 31 18.69 15.52 6.58
CA LYS A 31 17.30 15.98 6.44
C LYS A 31 16.46 14.86 5.86
N ALA A 32 15.27 14.64 6.42
CA ALA A 32 14.32 13.66 5.93
C ALA A 32 12.91 14.24 5.91
N LYS A 33 12.14 13.80 4.91
CA LYS A 33 10.69 14.04 4.83
C LYS A 33 9.93 12.75 4.59
N HIS A 34 10.55 11.77 3.93
CA HIS A 34 9.99 10.46 3.68
C HIS A 34 10.93 9.39 4.26
N LEU A 35 10.41 8.51 5.12
CA LEU A 35 11.20 7.44 5.74
C LEU A 35 10.53 6.10 5.52
N LEU A 36 11.30 5.12 5.05
CA LEU A 36 10.93 3.71 5.16
C LEU A 36 11.46 3.18 6.48
N ILE A 37 10.57 2.62 7.29
CA ILE A 37 10.90 2.06 8.60
C ILE A 37 10.41 0.63 8.73
N THR A 38 11.05 -0.15 9.61
CA THR A 38 10.44 -1.39 10.13
C THR A 38 9.27 -1.07 11.05
N VAL A 39 8.35 -2.02 11.25
CA VAL A 39 7.20 -1.85 12.14
C VAL A 39 7.09 -3.03 13.10
N SER A 40 6.95 -2.70 14.37
CA SER A 40 6.59 -3.61 15.46
C SER A 40 5.40 -3.02 16.19
N LYS A 41 4.22 -3.61 15.96
CA LYS A 41 2.96 -3.19 16.59
C LYS A 41 3.04 -3.37 18.10
N ILE A 42 2.56 -2.39 18.84
CA ILE A 42 2.42 -2.48 20.29
C ILE A 42 1.09 -3.14 20.61
N HIS A 43 1.13 -4.30 21.27
CA HIS A 43 -0.05 -5.14 21.50
C HIS A 43 -1.17 -4.44 22.28
N GLN A 44 -0.81 -3.53 23.19
CA GLN A 44 -1.77 -2.79 24.03
C GLN A 44 -2.51 -1.68 23.26
N PHE A 45 -2.07 -1.34 22.04
CA PHE A 45 -2.74 -0.36 21.18
C PHE A 45 -3.99 -0.97 20.55
N LYS A 46 -5.16 -0.46 20.95
CA LYS A 46 -6.47 -1.02 20.54
C LYS A 46 -7.18 -0.22 19.44
N TYR A 47 -6.63 0.91 19.01
CA TYR A 47 -7.27 1.71 17.97
C TYR A 47 -7.02 1.14 16.59
N ASP A 48 -8.01 1.31 15.71
CA ASP A 48 -7.81 1.08 14.28
C ASP A 48 -7.02 2.26 13.68
N LEU A 49 -5.90 1.93 13.04
CA LEU A 49 -5.03 2.89 12.38
C LEU A 49 -4.93 2.53 10.91
N LYS A 50 -5.71 3.22 10.09
CA LYS A 50 -5.78 2.98 8.64
C LYS A 50 -4.52 3.48 7.95
N SER A 51 -4.17 2.89 6.82
CA SER A 51 -3.15 3.45 5.94
C SER A 51 -3.58 4.84 5.47
N SER A 52 -2.58 5.73 5.34
CA SER A 52 -2.74 7.17 5.09
C SER A 52 -3.35 7.95 6.27
N SER A 53 -3.37 7.38 7.48
CA SER A 53 -3.70 8.12 8.69
C SER A 53 -2.53 8.96 9.16
N LYS A 54 -2.85 10.11 9.75
CA LYS A 54 -1.89 10.97 10.43
C LYS A 54 -1.63 10.46 11.86
N ILE A 55 -0.37 10.38 12.24
CA ILE A 55 0.03 9.97 13.60
C ILE A 55 1.25 10.78 14.05
N HIS A 56 1.39 10.98 15.36
CA HIS A 56 2.60 11.59 15.89
C HIS A 56 3.72 10.56 15.86
N VAL A 57 4.84 10.90 15.25
CA VAL A 57 6.04 10.06 15.23
C VAL A 57 7.16 10.80 15.93
N SER A 58 7.72 10.16 16.94
CA SER A 58 8.89 10.61 17.68
C SER A 58 10.16 9.96 17.12
N ILE A 59 11.15 10.78 16.76
CA ILE A 59 12.48 10.36 16.34
C ILE A 59 13.50 11.26 17.05
N GLY A 60 14.39 10.65 17.83
CA GLY A 60 15.31 11.41 18.69
C GLY A 60 14.55 12.30 19.67
N PHE A 61 14.73 13.62 19.57
CA PHE A 61 14.09 14.62 20.43
C PHE A 61 12.89 15.33 19.76
N GLU A 62 12.63 15.04 18.49
CA GLU A 62 11.53 15.63 17.75
C GLU A 62 10.31 14.71 17.77
N THR A 63 9.12 15.30 17.83
CA THR A 63 7.85 14.59 17.65
C THR A 63 7.01 15.38 16.67
N LEU A 64 6.78 14.83 15.48
CA LEU A 64 6.05 15.49 14.41
C LEU A 64 4.97 14.58 13.83
N MET A 65 3.97 15.21 13.23
CA MET A 65 2.92 14.50 12.52
C MET A 65 3.43 13.99 11.18
N ALA A 66 3.14 12.72 10.89
CA ALA A 66 3.41 12.08 9.62
C ALA A 66 2.17 11.32 9.12
N ASP A 67 1.99 11.30 7.80
CA ASP A 67 1.09 10.36 7.14
C ASP A 67 1.77 8.99 7.11
N CYS A 68 1.05 7.95 7.53
CA CYS A 68 1.61 6.60 7.66
C CYS A 68 0.95 5.63 6.67
N SER A 69 1.74 5.03 5.79
CA SER A 69 1.29 3.92 4.93
C SER A 69 1.90 2.60 5.41
N PHE A 70 1.06 1.62 5.72
CA PHE A 70 1.50 0.31 6.22
C PHE A 70 1.79 -0.64 5.06
N LEU A 71 2.89 -1.35 5.16
CA LEU A 71 3.45 -2.11 4.06
C LEU A 71 3.80 -3.54 4.51
N LYS A 72 3.49 -4.49 3.63
CA LYS A 72 3.99 -5.85 3.63
C LYS A 72 5.06 -5.98 2.54
N GLU A 73 6.23 -6.46 2.92
CA GLU A 73 7.32 -6.74 1.98
C GLU A 73 6.97 -7.95 1.09
N CYS A 74 7.13 -7.78 -0.22
CA CYS A 74 6.82 -8.77 -1.26
C CYS A 74 7.96 -8.79 -2.30
N GLY A 75 9.10 -9.34 -1.93
CA GLY A 75 10.31 -9.30 -2.77
C GLY A 75 10.89 -7.89 -2.82
N GLU A 76 11.09 -7.33 -4.02
CA GLU A 76 11.57 -5.94 -4.20
C GLU A 76 10.44 -4.89 -4.13
N GLU A 77 9.20 -5.32 -3.94
CA GLU A 77 8.01 -4.47 -3.93
C GLU A 77 7.31 -4.54 -2.57
N PHE A 78 6.44 -3.57 -2.32
CA PHE A 78 5.66 -3.49 -1.09
C PHE A 78 4.16 -3.53 -1.42
N GLU A 79 3.45 -4.45 -0.80
CA GLU A 79 2.00 -4.44 -0.77
C GLU A 79 1.53 -3.47 0.32
N GLN A 80 0.72 -2.47 -0.07
CA GLN A 80 0.15 -1.52 0.88
C GLN A 80 -1.12 -2.09 1.49
N GLU A 81 -1.04 -2.34 2.79
CA GLU A 81 -2.13 -2.84 3.63
C GLU A 81 -3.12 -1.72 3.99
N ASP A 82 -4.34 -2.09 4.37
CA ASP A 82 -5.39 -1.12 4.69
C ASP A 82 -5.17 -0.43 6.05
N GLY A 83 -4.36 -1.01 6.95
CA GLY A 83 -4.09 -0.46 8.28
C GLY A 83 -3.18 -1.34 9.12
N LEU A 84 -2.75 -0.83 10.29
CA LEU A 84 -1.82 -1.47 11.25
C LEU A 84 -2.30 -2.84 11.78
N ASN A 85 -3.58 -3.14 11.65
CA ASN A 85 -4.17 -4.37 12.16
C ASN A 85 -3.92 -5.59 11.26
N SER A 86 -3.44 -5.40 10.04
CA SER A 86 -3.05 -6.52 9.17
C SER A 86 -1.84 -7.26 9.79
N PRO A 87 -1.89 -8.60 9.90
CA PRO A 87 -0.88 -9.37 10.63
C PRO A 87 0.48 -9.42 9.90
N ASP A 88 0.47 -9.19 8.59
CA ASP A 88 1.64 -9.35 7.73
C ASP A 88 2.45 -8.04 7.55
N ILE A 89 2.10 -7.00 8.31
CA ILE A 89 2.81 -5.71 8.23
C ILE A 89 4.20 -5.87 8.80
N THR A 90 5.16 -5.47 7.99
CA THR A 90 6.59 -5.50 8.33
C THR A 90 7.19 -4.11 8.32
N HIS A 91 6.59 -3.20 7.54
CA HIS A 91 7.16 -1.89 7.22
C HIS A 91 6.11 -0.79 7.25
N ALA A 92 6.58 0.45 7.37
CA ALA A 92 5.76 1.63 7.13
C ALA A 92 6.55 2.68 6.35
N LEU A 93 5.85 3.37 5.44
CA LEU A 93 6.31 4.63 4.87
C LEU A 93 5.72 5.76 5.71
N LEU A 94 6.60 6.62 6.23
CA LEU A 94 6.25 7.83 6.95
C LEU A 94 6.51 9.05 6.08
N GLU A 95 5.51 9.90 5.90
CA GLU A 95 5.60 11.16 5.15
C GLU A 95 5.35 12.33 6.11
N PHE A 96 6.41 13.03 6.51
CA PHE A 96 6.35 14.08 7.51
C PHE A 96 5.83 15.40 6.92
N GLN A 97 5.02 16.11 7.71
CA GLN A 97 4.50 17.43 7.32
C GLN A 97 5.61 18.49 7.21
N LYS A 98 6.68 18.33 7.98
CA LYS A 98 7.86 19.19 8.01
C LYS A 98 9.11 18.34 7.89
N VAL A 99 10.21 18.95 7.46
CA VAL A 99 11.52 18.28 7.43
C VAL A 99 11.98 18.00 8.86
N ILE A 100 12.50 16.81 9.08
CA ILE A 100 13.14 16.38 10.33
C ILE A 100 14.60 16.06 10.10
N PHE A 101 15.39 16.02 11.18
CA PHE A 101 16.78 15.57 11.14
C PHE A 101 16.90 14.18 11.74
N VAL A 102 17.47 13.25 10.98
CA VAL A 102 17.58 11.84 11.38
C VAL A 102 18.96 11.28 11.09
N LYS A 103 19.36 10.30 11.90
CA LYS A 103 20.49 9.42 11.63
C LYS A 103 19.97 8.09 11.09
N GLY A 104 20.74 7.47 10.20
CA GLY A 104 20.42 6.13 9.71
C GLY A 104 20.26 5.13 10.86
N ASN A 105 19.26 4.26 10.76
CA ASN A 105 18.94 3.24 11.78
C ASN A 105 18.47 3.77 13.15
N ASP A 106 18.09 5.05 13.24
CA ASP A 106 17.44 5.59 14.45
C ASP A 106 16.13 4.87 14.75
N ILE A 107 15.74 4.88 16.02
CA ILE A 107 14.47 4.33 16.48
C ILE A 107 13.36 5.36 16.23
N CYS A 108 12.23 4.87 15.71
CA CYS A 108 11.00 5.63 15.54
C CYS A 108 9.92 5.07 16.46
N LEU A 109 9.14 5.95 17.08
CA LEU A 109 7.99 5.59 17.91
C LEU A 109 6.76 6.36 17.44
N ALA A 110 5.69 5.65 17.07
CA ALA A 110 4.45 6.26 16.64
C ALA A 110 3.40 6.20 17.74
N ALA A 111 2.70 7.32 17.98
CA ALA A 111 1.70 7.45 19.02
C ALA A 111 0.50 8.32 18.61
N LYS A 112 -0.69 7.91 19.06
CA LYS A 112 -1.93 8.65 18.95
C LYS A 112 -2.10 9.58 20.16
N LEU A 113 -1.37 10.69 20.16
CA LEU A 113 -1.31 11.64 21.30
C LEU A 113 -2.56 12.52 21.44
N ASP A 114 -3.39 12.58 20.39
CA ASP A 114 -4.69 13.25 20.35
C ASP A 114 -5.78 12.52 21.16
N SER A 115 -5.57 11.25 21.50
CA SER A 115 -6.53 10.52 22.35
C SER A 115 -6.53 11.07 23.77
N GLN A 116 -7.70 11.50 24.23
CA GLN A 116 -7.93 12.03 25.58
C GLN A 116 -8.33 10.96 26.60
N LYS A 117 -8.37 9.68 26.19
CA LYS A 117 -8.74 8.58 27.10
C LYS A 117 -7.55 8.17 27.96
N PRO A 118 -7.61 8.33 29.29
CA PRO A 118 -6.45 8.16 30.17
C PRO A 118 -6.00 6.71 30.36
N THR A 119 -6.87 5.73 30.12
CA THR A 119 -6.61 4.30 30.39
C THR A 119 -6.19 3.49 29.17
N GLU A 120 -6.19 4.10 27.98
CA GLU A 120 -5.88 3.40 26.73
C GLU A 120 -4.43 3.64 26.30
N CYS A 121 -3.74 2.60 25.82
CA CYS A 121 -2.39 2.76 25.30
C CYS A 121 -2.42 3.62 24.02
N ARG A 122 -1.64 4.71 24.03
CA ARG A 122 -1.54 5.65 22.92
C ARG A 122 -0.41 5.31 21.94
N PHE A 123 0.54 4.48 22.34
CA PHE A 123 1.66 4.09 21.48
C PHE A 123 1.24 2.98 20.52
N ALA A 124 1.32 3.24 19.22
CA ALA A 124 0.79 2.36 18.19
C ALA A 124 1.80 1.31 17.75
N PHE A 125 3.00 1.75 17.38
CA PHE A 125 4.07 0.88 16.92
C PHE A 125 5.42 1.58 17.10
N TYR A 126 6.49 0.80 17.08
CA TYR A 126 7.86 1.30 17.04
C TYR A 126 8.63 0.58 15.92
N GLY A 127 9.78 1.13 15.56
CA GLY A 127 10.56 0.63 14.44
C GLY A 127 11.92 1.28 14.33
N ARG A 128 12.64 0.97 13.27
CA ARG A 128 13.92 1.58 12.92
C ARG A 128 13.92 2.11 11.50
N ILE A 129 14.64 3.20 11.28
CA ILE A 129 14.84 3.77 9.95
C ILE A 129 15.66 2.82 9.09
N LEU A 130 15.06 2.33 8.02
CA LEU A 130 15.76 1.55 7.00
C LEU A 130 16.33 2.43 5.90
N LYS A 131 15.52 3.38 5.41
CA LYS A 131 15.92 4.23 4.29
C LYS A 131 15.33 5.64 4.43
N ASN A 132 16.20 6.64 4.23
CA ASN A 132 15.79 8.02 4.00
C ASN A 132 15.51 8.18 2.50
N LEU A 133 14.27 8.54 2.17
CA LEU A 133 13.79 8.64 0.79
C LEU A 133 13.64 10.12 0.41
N GLY A 134 14.06 10.48 -0.80
CA GLY A 134 13.77 11.77 -1.41
C GLY A 134 12.28 11.90 -1.74
N SER A 135 11.67 10.84 -2.27
CA SER A 135 10.22 10.76 -2.56
C SER A 135 9.60 9.42 -2.12
N ALA A 136 8.29 9.46 -1.84
CA ALA A 136 7.45 8.30 -1.60
C ALA A 136 7.35 7.33 -2.81
N GLU A 137 7.76 7.77 -4.01
CA GLU A 137 7.78 6.96 -5.25
C GLU A 137 9.07 6.14 -5.43
N GLU A 138 10.11 6.38 -4.63
CA GLU A 138 11.35 5.59 -4.69
C GLU A 138 11.16 4.12 -4.29
N ILE A 139 10.05 3.82 -3.61
CA ILE A 139 9.64 2.47 -3.28
C ILE A 139 8.47 2.05 -4.15
N LYS A 140 8.57 0.88 -4.77
CA LYS A 140 7.50 0.30 -5.58
C LYS A 140 6.42 -0.25 -4.66
N ARG A 141 5.29 0.46 -4.57
CA ARG A 141 4.14 0.06 -3.76
C ARG A 141 2.96 -0.31 -4.64
N PHE A 142 2.19 -1.33 -4.25
CA PHE A 142 0.96 -1.72 -4.94
C PHE A 142 -0.14 -2.07 -3.95
N ARG A 143 -1.39 -2.12 -4.43
CA ARG A 143 -2.49 -2.80 -3.75
C ARG A 143 -3.00 -3.94 -4.60
N ARG A 144 -3.24 -5.10 -4.00
CA ARG A 144 -4.00 -6.15 -4.68
C ARG A 144 -5.43 -5.69 -4.91
N LYS A 145 -5.92 -5.95 -6.12
CA LYS A 145 -7.29 -5.67 -6.53
C LYS A 145 -7.86 -6.93 -7.16
N ARG A 146 -9.12 -7.17 -6.86
CA ARG A 146 -9.94 -8.19 -7.52
C ARG A 146 -11.10 -7.53 -8.24
N ARG A 147 -11.44 -8.06 -9.41
CA ARG A 147 -12.66 -7.71 -10.13
C ARG A 147 -13.41 -8.99 -10.44
N GLU A 148 -14.73 -8.91 -10.31
CA GLU A 148 -15.64 -10.02 -10.51
C GLU A 148 -16.61 -9.66 -11.63
N GLY A 149 -16.80 -10.58 -12.55
CA GLY A 149 -17.78 -10.52 -13.62
C GLY A 149 -18.49 -11.86 -13.76
N TYR A 150 -19.36 -11.95 -14.75
CA TYR A 150 -20.12 -13.17 -15.03
C TYR A 150 -20.15 -13.45 -16.52
N ILE A 151 -20.25 -14.74 -16.87
CA ILE A 151 -20.48 -15.16 -18.25
C ILE A 151 -21.88 -14.69 -18.70
N ASP A 152 -21.93 -13.94 -19.79
CA ASP A 152 -23.18 -13.56 -20.48
C ASP A 152 -23.56 -14.60 -21.53
N ARG A 153 -22.58 -14.97 -22.35
CA ARG A 153 -22.72 -16.03 -23.36
C ARG A 153 -21.37 -16.58 -23.78
N ILE A 154 -21.37 -17.83 -24.24
CA ILE A 154 -20.24 -18.49 -24.89
C ILE A 154 -20.39 -18.28 -26.40
N GLU A 155 -19.32 -17.88 -27.09
CA GLU A 155 -19.35 -17.73 -28.55
C GLU A 155 -19.31 -19.11 -29.23
N THR A 156 -19.75 -19.16 -30.50
CA THR A 156 -19.96 -20.40 -31.25
C THR A 156 -18.68 -21.22 -31.45
N ASP A 157 -17.52 -20.57 -31.32
CA ASP A 157 -16.19 -21.15 -31.42
C ASP A 157 -15.80 -21.98 -30.19
N ASN A 158 -16.54 -21.90 -29.07
CA ASN A 158 -16.19 -22.48 -27.76
C ASN A 158 -14.81 -22.08 -27.22
N THR A 159 -14.15 -21.14 -27.88
CA THR A 159 -12.83 -20.60 -27.55
C THR A 159 -12.90 -19.16 -27.08
N SER A 160 -14.09 -18.54 -27.14
CA SER A 160 -14.30 -17.16 -26.69
C SER A 160 -15.57 -17.03 -25.84
N ILE A 161 -15.51 -16.17 -24.83
CA ILE A 161 -16.63 -15.88 -23.91
C ILE A 161 -16.87 -14.38 -23.87
N ILE A 162 -18.15 -13.99 -23.80
CA ILE A 162 -18.54 -12.62 -23.49
C ILE A 162 -18.82 -12.50 -21.99
N CYS A 163 -18.04 -11.64 -21.32
CA CYS A 163 -18.18 -11.36 -19.91
C CYS A 163 -18.86 -10.01 -19.68
N VAL A 164 -19.75 -9.95 -18.68
CA VAL A 164 -20.39 -8.72 -18.19
C VAL A 164 -19.93 -8.41 -16.77
N GLY A 165 -19.84 -7.13 -16.42
CA GLY A 165 -19.65 -6.67 -15.03
C GLY A 165 -18.20 -6.62 -14.53
N LEU A 166 -17.26 -7.19 -15.28
CA LEU A 166 -15.84 -7.21 -14.92
C LEU A 166 -15.21 -5.80 -14.96
N PHE A 167 -15.70 -4.92 -15.83
CA PHE A 167 -15.22 -3.55 -16.04
C PHE A 167 -16.38 -2.56 -16.10
N LYS A 168 -16.17 -1.32 -15.64
CA LYS A 168 -17.11 -0.22 -15.87
C LYS A 168 -16.99 0.26 -17.31
N LYS A 169 -18.06 0.84 -17.88
CA LYS A 169 -18.11 1.27 -19.29
C LYS A 169 -17.00 2.28 -19.64
N GLU A 170 -16.65 3.16 -18.71
CA GLU A 170 -15.58 4.16 -18.87
C GLU A 170 -14.16 3.65 -18.63
N THR A 171 -13.95 2.35 -18.38
CA THR A 171 -12.62 1.83 -18.06
C THR A 171 -11.75 1.67 -19.32
N ASN A 172 -10.52 2.21 -19.32
CA ASN A 172 -9.55 1.90 -20.37
C ASN A 172 -9.13 0.41 -20.26
N LEU A 173 -9.47 -0.39 -21.28
CA LEU A 173 -9.20 -1.82 -21.34
C LEU A 173 -7.78 -2.16 -21.84
N GLU A 174 -7.06 -1.21 -22.43
CA GLU A 174 -5.71 -1.44 -22.98
C GLU A 174 -4.75 -1.99 -21.93
N SER A 175 -4.83 -1.47 -20.70
CA SER A 175 -3.99 -1.93 -19.57
C SER A 175 -4.33 -3.33 -19.07
N PHE A 176 -5.44 -3.92 -19.52
CA PHE A 176 -5.92 -5.23 -19.07
C PHE A 176 -5.86 -6.29 -20.17
N ASN A 177 -5.57 -5.90 -21.41
CA ASN A 177 -5.48 -6.82 -22.53
C ASN A 177 -4.36 -7.85 -22.29
N GLY A 178 -4.67 -9.12 -22.49
CA GLY A 178 -3.78 -10.25 -22.25
C GLY A 178 -3.70 -10.77 -20.81
N MET A 179 -4.31 -10.09 -19.83
CA MET A 179 -4.29 -10.54 -18.44
C MET A 179 -5.11 -11.82 -18.25
N SER A 180 -4.61 -12.75 -17.44
CA SER A 180 -5.34 -13.99 -17.15
C SER A 180 -6.51 -13.76 -16.20
N VAL A 181 -7.58 -14.50 -16.43
CA VAL A 181 -8.78 -14.55 -15.60
C VAL A 181 -9.10 -15.99 -15.23
N GLN A 182 -9.61 -16.18 -14.02
CA GLN A 182 -10.16 -17.44 -13.58
C GLN A 182 -11.65 -17.48 -13.91
N ILE A 183 -12.10 -18.57 -14.53
CA ILE A 183 -13.48 -18.81 -14.93
C ILE A 183 -13.99 -20.01 -14.13
N GLY A 184 -14.96 -19.77 -13.25
CA GLY A 184 -15.42 -20.80 -12.30
C GLY A 184 -14.26 -21.36 -11.47
N GLU A 185 -14.26 -22.67 -11.24
CA GLU A 185 -13.23 -23.34 -10.44
C GLU A 185 -12.07 -23.91 -11.26
N LYS A 186 -12.29 -24.22 -12.54
CA LYS A 186 -11.38 -25.07 -13.32
C LYS A 186 -10.84 -24.44 -14.58
N ASP A 187 -11.52 -23.42 -15.11
CA ASP A 187 -11.17 -22.83 -16.39
C ASP A 187 -10.38 -21.52 -16.19
N ALA A 188 -9.54 -21.20 -17.15
CA ALA A 188 -8.79 -19.96 -17.20
C ALA A 188 -8.81 -19.39 -18.62
N GLY A 189 -8.85 -18.07 -18.73
CA GLY A 189 -8.84 -17.37 -20.00
C GLY A 189 -7.98 -16.12 -19.95
N LYS A 190 -7.93 -15.39 -21.05
CA LYS A 190 -7.25 -14.09 -21.16
C LYS A 190 -8.21 -13.01 -21.60
N VAL A 191 -8.13 -11.86 -20.95
CA VAL A 191 -8.88 -10.67 -21.35
C VAL A 191 -8.41 -10.23 -22.75
N GLU A 192 -9.33 -10.02 -23.68
CA GLU A 192 -9.04 -9.41 -24.97
C GLU A 192 -9.53 -7.95 -24.99
N ASN A 193 -10.38 -7.61 -25.96
CA ASN A 193 -10.88 -6.27 -26.19
C ASN A 193 -12.32 -6.09 -25.69
N ALA A 194 -12.75 -4.82 -25.69
CA ALA A 194 -14.13 -4.45 -25.45
C ALA A 194 -15.07 -5.16 -26.44
N PHE A 195 -16.23 -5.60 -25.94
CA PHE A 195 -17.31 -6.13 -26.76
C PHE A 195 -18.47 -5.12 -26.80
N GLY A 196 -18.46 -4.23 -27.80
CA GLY A 196 -19.49 -3.21 -27.99
C GLY A 196 -19.47 -2.08 -26.94
N LYS A 197 -20.59 -1.36 -26.80
CA LYS A 197 -20.71 -0.14 -25.96
C LYS A 197 -21.29 -0.38 -24.55
N SER A 198 -21.43 -1.64 -24.15
CA SER A 198 -22.13 -2.04 -22.92
C SER A 198 -21.20 -2.36 -21.74
N GLY A 199 -19.88 -2.14 -21.88
CA GLY A 199 -18.90 -2.54 -20.85
C GLY A 199 -18.67 -4.04 -20.79
N LYS A 200 -19.13 -4.78 -21.81
CA LYS A 200 -18.83 -6.21 -22.01
C LYS A 200 -17.41 -6.34 -22.54
N VAL A 201 -16.78 -7.46 -22.21
CA VAL A 201 -15.40 -7.75 -22.61
C VAL A 201 -15.34 -9.18 -23.14
N ARG A 202 -14.59 -9.38 -24.22
CA ARG A 202 -14.31 -10.72 -24.74
C ARG A 202 -13.15 -11.35 -23.98
N ILE A 203 -13.29 -12.62 -23.64
CA ILE A 203 -12.28 -13.41 -22.95
C ILE A 203 -11.96 -14.62 -23.81
N SER A 204 -10.69 -14.77 -24.17
CA SER A 204 -10.17 -15.88 -24.95
C SER A 204 -9.85 -17.07 -24.04
N VAL A 205 -10.27 -18.26 -24.45
CA VAL A 205 -10.01 -19.53 -23.77
C VAL A 205 -9.42 -20.49 -24.83
N PRO A 206 -8.10 -20.43 -25.08
CA PRO A 206 -7.48 -21.15 -26.20
C PRO A 206 -7.64 -22.67 -26.12
N ASN A 207 -7.69 -23.22 -24.90
CA ASN A 207 -7.85 -24.66 -24.66
C ASN A 207 -9.32 -25.11 -24.65
N GLY A 208 -10.25 -24.19 -24.95
CA GLY A 208 -11.68 -24.42 -24.84
C GLY A 208 -12.20 -24.43 -23.39
N ILE A 209 -13.50 -24.23 -23.27
CA ILE A 209 -14.21 -24.20 -21.98
C ILE A 209 -14.61 -25.62 -21.58
N SER A 210 -14.49 -25.95 -20.29
CA SER A 210 -14.90 -27.25 -19.76
C SER A 210 -16.40 -27.54 -19.97
N GLU A 211 -16.75 -28.82 -20.11
CA GLU A 211 -18.15 -29.23 -20.25
C GLU A 211 -19.00 -28.90 -19.02
N ALA A 212 -18.38 -28.91 -17.83
CA ALA A 212 -19.02 -28.49 -16.59
C ALA A 212 -19.49 -27.03 -16.68
N THR A 213 -18.59 -26.10 -17.01
CA THR A 213 -18.94 -24.68 -17.16
C THR A 213 -19.91 -24.45 -18.32
N LYS A 214 -19.83 -25.21 -19.41
CA LYS A 214 -20.84 -25.16 -20.48
C LYS A 214 -22.23 -25.58 -19.99
N SER A 215 -22.32 -26.62 -19.17
CA SER A 215 -23.59 -27.10 -18.61
C SER A 215 -24.20 -26.11 -17.62
N GLU A 216 -23.38 -25.49 -16.77
CA GLU A 216 -23.79 -24.45 -15.82
C GLU A 216 -24.41 -23.25 -16.57
N VAL A 217 -23.71 -22.75 -17.60
CA VAL A 217 -24.21 -21.63 -18.43
C VAL A 217 -25.52 -22.01 -19.16
N LYS A 218 -25.63 -23.24 -19.69
CA LYS A 218 -26.86 -23.73 -20.34
C LYS A 218 -28.04 -23.87 -19.36
N ASN A 219 -27.76 -24.23 -18.12
CA ASN A 219 -28.75 -24.32 -17.05
C ASN A 219 -29.17 -22.94 -16.51
N GLY A 220 -28.61 -21.85 -17.06
CA GLY A 220 -28.92 -20.49 -16.65
C GLY A 220 -28.16 -20.03 -15.40
N GLU A 221 -27.13 -20.77 -14.98
CA GLU A 221 -26.32 -20.41 -13.83
C GLU A 221 -25.33 -19.29 -14.17
N LYS A 222 -25.14 -18.38 -13.20
CA LYS A 222 -24.21 -17.26 -13.34
C LYS A 222 -22.80 -17.69 -12.95
N VAL A 223 -22.05 -18.24 -13.91
CA VAL A 223 -20.64 -18.59 -13.72
C VAL A 223 -19.81 -17.32 -13.53
N LYS A 224 -19.04 -17.28 -12.44
CA LYS A 224 -18.19 -16.15 -12.06
C LYS A 224 -16.87 -16.13 -12.83
N ILE A 225 -16.43 -14.94 -13.18
CA ILE A 225 -15.10 -14.67 -13.71
C ILE A 225 -14.37 -13.75 -12.75
N LEU A 226 -13.18 -14.16 -12.32
CA LEU A 226 -12.35 -13.44 -11.36
C LEU A 226 -11.04 -13.01 -12.01
N LEU A 227 -10.76 -11.71 -11.95
CA LEU A 227 -9.50 -11.11 -12.35
C LEU A 227 -8.76 -10.62 -11.11
N LYS A 228 -7.54 -11.12 -10.87
CA LYS A 228 -6.65 -10.69 -9.78
C LYS A 228 -5.49 -9.88 -10.36
N MET A 229 -5.19 -8.75 -9.76
CA MET A 229 -4.20 -7.81 -10.28
C MET A 229 -3.52 -7.03 -9.16
N LYS A 230 -2.28 -6.60 -9.39
CA LYS A 230 -1.58 -5.58 -8.62
C LYS A 230 -1.77 -4.23 -9.28
N LYS A 231 -2.33 -3.26 -8.54
CA LYS A 231 -2.38 -1.86 -8.96
C LYS A 231 -1.29 -1.07 -8.23
N PHE A 232 -0.30 -0.58 -8.95
CA PHE A 232 0.77 0.22 -8.35
C PHE A 232 0.26 1.59 -7.90
N ILE A 233 0.85 2.11 -6.83
CA ILE A 233 0.55 3.43 -6.26
C ILE A 233 1.57 4.42 -6.83
N GLY A 234 1.12 5.62 -7.18
CA GLY A 234 1.97 6.63 -7.85
C GLY A 234 2.17 6.39 -9.35
N SER A 235 1.66 5.27 -9.89
CA SER A 235 1.61 5.02 -11.33
C SER A 235 0.24 4.46 -11.72
N ASN A 236 -0.16 4.64 -12.99
CA ASN A 236 -1.35 3.99 -13.54
C ASN A 236 -1.09 2.53 -13.97
N LYS A 237 0.05 1.95 -13.56
CA LYS A 237 0.45 0.60 -13.94
C LYS A 237 -0.37 -0.45 -13.19
N VAL A 238 -0.97 -1.35 -13.94
CA VAL A 238 -1.65 -2.54 -13.43
C VAL A 238 -0.96 -3.75 -14.02
N VAL A 239 -0.67 -4.75 -13.18
CA VAL A 239 0.00 -5.99 -13.58
C VAL A 239 -0.81 -7.16 -13.04
N GLU A 240 -0.80 -8.27 -13.74
CA GLU A 240 -1.39 -9.53 -13.28
C GLU A 240 -0.77 -9.97 -11.94
N ASP A 241 -1.61 -10.47 -11.04
CA ASP A 241 -1.18 -11.07 -9.77
C ASP A 241 -1.21 -12.59 -9.97
N VAL A 242 -0.08 -13.14 -10.40
CA VAL A 242 0.14 -14.57 -10.67
C VAL A 242 0.31 -15.35 -9.37
#